data_AF-A0A9Y2JW86-F1
#
_entry.id   AF-A0A9Y2JW86-F1
#
_cell.length_a   1.000
_cell.length_b   1.000
_cell.length_c   1.000
_cell.angle_alpha   90.00
_cell.angle_beta   90.00
_cell.angle_gamma   90.00
#
_symmetry.space_group_name_H-M   'P 1'
#
loop_
_entity.id
_entity.type
_entity.pdbx_description
1 polymer ?
#
loop_
_entity_poly.entity_id
_entity_poly.type
_entity_poly.pdbx_seq_one_letter_code
_entity_poly.pdbx_strand_id
1 'polypeptide(L)'
;MTTAAPPAEQARLLRLGELRFRVFSGAPVVEVAPAQWGLDPAAVRQAAAGRRYRETPPGQAGFLRFEFAPGSFPPHFDRGPGTDADRRRLAGLLGREDRFWASLRRLRLGRADVHAVAAAAGMAVVAEVADPTDRLLLLRRAGLPDEELRPRTRRRITRAQVWSGLAVLFAACVGTAIVWAQLAHRALGPMLLVVGGAAVLLGAGVVMRFVAGRSPRLPWLDAPFDGSPQVAVPFPVSLSTELLGEVASLHGYFYGGPFVTGRNSESFLFAKCRPGLVFGTPPEARPVFELPAGSPDREQWLRNHLDGRDELWVSVRHAKLPPARIAELAAGEGLSPVAEFADVTDRILLLRRPSAPRASTPRKFRMSFAGFLAPVAWVLLCFGGSAVTGAITGDTRLLGIGVFLTALGVPPLLWVLRVFPRSTRVGWLAKEFTGKTSVSFFTGQFDVSPELLRQIAGYHGYVFRSQTRTRAQGTLVTYVRYR
;
A
#
# COMPACT_ATOMS: atom_id res chain seq x y z
N MET A 1 -4.41 -2.05 15.93
CA MET A 1 -5.52 -2.80 15.29
C MET A 1 -6.09 -1.94 14.18
N THR A 2 -6.22 -2.49 12.96
CA THR A 2 -6.83 -1.78 11.82
C THR A 2 -8.12 -2.50 11.48
N THR A 3 -9.26 -1.91 11.81
CA THR A 3 -10.57 -2.41 11.40
C THR A 3 -10.92 -1.75 10.06
N ALA A 4 -10.87 -2.51 8.98
CA ALA A 4 -11.45 -2.15 7.70
C ALA A 4 -12.83 -2.81 7.58
N ALA A 5 -13.69 -2.29 6.70
CA ALA A 5 -14.97 -2.92 6.40
C ALA A 5 -14.77 -4.40 5.98
N PRO A 6 -15.74 -5.29 6.28
CA PRO A 6 -15.75 -6.65 5.77
C PRO A 6 -15.53 -6.69 4.25
N PRO A 7 -14.84 -7.70 3.68
CA PRO A 7 -14.51 -7.74 2.25
C PRO A 7 -15.71 -7.60 1.31
N ALA A 8 -16.86 -8.18 1.68
CA ALA A 8 -18.10 -8.08 0.93
C ALA A 8 -18.69 -6.66 0.96
N GLU A 9 -18.62 -5.99 2.12
CA GLU A 9 -19.07 -4.61 2.28
C GLU A 9 -18.14 -3.65 1.53
N GLN A 10 -16.83 -3.86 1.60
CA GLN A 10 -15.85 -3.09 0.83
C GLN A 10 -16.07 -3.23 -0.68
N ALA A 11 -16.30 -4.45 -1.17
CA ALA A 11 -16.61 -4.67 -2.60
C ALA A 11 -17.91 -3.95 -3.02
N ARG A 12 -18.94 -3.96 -2.18
CA ARG A 12 -20.19 -3.20 -2.41
C ARG A 12 -19.93 -1.69 -2.47
N LEU A 13 -19.14 -1.14 -1.55
CA LEU A 13 -18.78 0.28 -1.51
C LEU A 13 -17.98 0.71 -2.75
N LEU A 14 -17.03 -0.13 -3.20
CA LEU A 14 -16.25 0.13 -4.41
C LEU A 14 -17.15 0.19 -5.66
N ARG A 15 -18.07 -0.76 -5.83
CA ARG A 15 -19.03 -0.75 -6.95
C ARG A 15 -19.98 0.44 -6.91
N LEU A 16 -20.43 0.84 -5.72
CA LEU A 16 -21.26 2.02 -5.54
C LEU A 16 -20.51 3.31 -5.93
N GLY A 17 -19.23 3.43 -5.52
CA GLY A 17 -18.38 4.54 -5.92
C GLY A 17 -18.11 4.55 -7.42
N GLU A 18 -17.86 3.38 -8.02
CA GLU A 18 -17.68 3.25 -9.47
C GLU A 18 -18.91 3.70 -10.24
N LEU A 19 -20.10 3.23 -9.85
CA LEU A 19 -21.36 3.66 -10.43
C LEU A 19 -21.54 5.18 -10.30
N ARG A 20 -21.28 5.73 -9.11
CA ARG A 20 -21.45 7.17 -8.82
C ARG A 20 -20.57 8.05 -9.71
N PHE A 21 -19.35 7.64 -10.03
CA PHE A 21 -18.40 8.52 -10.71
C PHE A 21 -18.11 8.14 -12.18
N ARG A 22 -18.26 6.88 -12.58
CA ARG A 22 -18.13 6.47 -14.00
C ARG A 22 -19.44 6.58 -14.76
N VAL A 23 -20.53 6.09 -14.18
CA VAL A 23 -21.83 5.99 -14.86
C VAL A 23 -22.62 7.30 -14.72
N PHE A 24 -22.68 7.88 -13.52
CA PHE A 24 -23.27 9.20 -13.28
C PHE A 24 -22.23 10.34 -13.44
N SER A 25 -21.55 10.36 -14.59
CA SER A 25 -20.44 11.25 -14.91
C SER A 25 -20.86 12.63 -15.46
N GLY A 26 -22.12 12.80 -15.84
CA GLY A 26 -22.67 14.02 -16.44
C GLY A 26 -23.39 13.80 -17.78
N ALA A 27 -23.49 12.53 -18.22
CA ALA A 27 -24.29 12.16 -19.39
C ALA A 27 -25.76 12.61 -19.23
N PRO A 28 -26.41 13.09 -20.30
CA PRO A 28 -27.76 13.65 -20.21
C PRO A 28 -28.78 12.62 -19.75
N VAL A 29 -28.64 11.36 -20.18
CA VAL A 29 -29.50 10.24 -19.80
C VAL A 29 -28.63 9.02 -19.51
N VAL A 30 -28.98 8.28 -18.45
CA VAL A 30 -28.27 7.09 -17.99
C VAL A 30 -29.29 5.99 -17.65
N GLU A 31 -29.10 4.78 -18.19
CA GLU A 31 -29.87 3.60 -17.81
C GLU A 31 -28.96 2.59 -17.10
N VAL A 32 -29.41 2.08 -15.95
CA VAL A 32 -28.64 1.18 -15.09
C VAL A 32 -29.51 0.00 -14.68
N ALA A 33 -29.02 -1.22 -14.88
CA ALA A 33 -29.61 -2.42 -14.28
C ALA A 33 -28.97 -2.71 -12.91
N PRO A 34 -29.70 -2.57 -11.77
CA PRO A 34 -29.12 -2.79 -10.44
C PRO A 34 -28.47 -4.18 -10.27
N ALA A 35 -29.04 -5.21 -10.92
CA ALA A 35 -28.53 -6.57 -10.90
C ALA A 35 -27.12 -6.71 -11.51
N GLN A 36 -26.80 -5.96 -12.58
CA GLN A 36 -25.46 -5.99 -13.20
C GLN A 36 -24.38 -5.45 -12.27
N TRP A 37 -24.76 -4.55 -11.35
CA TRP A 37 -23.86 -3.96 -10.37
C TRP A 37 -23.84 -4.71 -9.02
N GLY A 38 -24.73 -5.69 -8.85
CA GLY A 38 -24.94 -6.36 -7.56
C GLY A 38 -25.28 -5.38 -6.44
N LEU A 39 -26.03 -4.33 -6.76
CA LEU A 39 -26.49 -3.29 -5.84
C LEU A 39 -28.02 -3.33 -5.73
N ASP A 40 -28.54 -2.94 -4.58
CA ASP A 40 -29.98 -2.75 -4.43
C ASP A 40 -30.44 -1.50 -5.23
N PRO A 41 -31.70 -1.48 -5.72
CA PRO A 41 -32.24 -0.32 -6.44
C PRO A 41 -32.17 0.99 -5.64
N ALA A 42 -32.27 0.90 -4.31
CA ALA A 42 -32.21 2.06 -3.43
C ALA A 42 -30.83 2.74 -3.43
N ALA A 43 -29.74 1.97 -3.40
CA ALA A 43 -28.37 2.48 -3.47
C ALA A 43 -28.06 3.08 -4.84
N VAL A 44 -28.60 2.50 -5.93
CA VAL A 44 -28.49 3.08 -7.28
C VAL A 44 -29.17 4.45 -7.33
N ARG A 45 -30.39 4.58 -6.79
CA ARG A 45 -31.10 5.87 -6.68
C ARG A 45 -30.34 6.88 -5.81
N GLN A 46 -29.78 6.43 -4.69
CA GLN A 46 -28.99 7.29 -3.81
C GLN A 46 -27.72 7.80 -4.52
N ALA A 47 -27.03 6.95 -5.28
CA ALA A 47 -25.88 7.33 -6.08
C ALA A 47 -26.25 8.33 -7.19
N ALA A 48 -27.38 8.12 -7.87
CA ALA A 48 -27.91 9.01 -8.89
C ALA A 48 -28.26 10.39 -8.30
N ALA A 49 -29.03 10.42 -7.21
CA ALA A 49 -29.44 11.65 -6.53
C ALA A 49 -28.23 12.46 -6.02
N GLY A 50 -27.22 11.79 -5.46
CA GLY A 50 -25.95 12.40 -5.05
C GLY A 50 -25.12 12.97 -6.21
N ARG A 51 -25.50 12.69 -7.46
CA ARG A 51 -24.90 13.21 -8.69
C ARG A 51 -25.86 14.06 -9.52
N ARG A 52 -26.97 14.51 -8.92
CA ARG A 52 -27.98 15.40 -9.51
C ARG A 52 -28.76 14.78 -10.66
N TYR A 53 -28.90 13.46 -10.64
CA TYR A 53 -29.76 12.73 -11.56
C TYR A 53 -31.14 12.56 -10.96
N ARG A 54 -32.17 12.77 -11.79
CA ARG A 54 -33.57 12.52 -11.46
C ARG A 54 -34.02 11.22 -12.13
N GLU A 55 -34.71 10.37 -11.39
CA GLU A 55 -35.30 9.14 -11.95
C GLU A 55 -36.43 9.50 -12.92
N THR A 56 -36.40 8.87 -14.10
CA THR A 56 -37.43 8.97 -15.14
C THR A 56 -37.93 7.57 -15.50
N PRO A 57 -39.11 7.43 -16.14
CA PRO A 57 -39.65 6.12 -16.48
C PRO A 57 -38.65 5.31 -17.33
N PRO A 58 -38.35 4.06 -16.98
CA PRO A 58 -37.36 3.26 -17.70
C PRO A 58 -37.85 2.84 -19.08
N GLY A 59 -36.94 2.80 -20.06
CA GLY A 59 -37.24 2.28 -21.40
C GLY A 59 -37.33 0.75 -21.47
N GLN A 60 -36.81 0.04 -20.46
CA GLN A 60 -36.72 -1.42 -20.43
C GLN A 60 -37.04 -1.98 -19.03
N ALA A 61 -37.68 -3.14 -18.97
CA ALA A 61 -37.97 -3.83 -17.72
C ALA A 61 -36.67 -4.27 -17.01
N GLY A 62 -36.58 -4.05 -15.70
CA GLY A 62 -35.40 -4.37 -14.90
C GLY A 62 -34.29 -3.30 -14.90
N PHE A 63 -34.48 -2.20 -15.62
CA PHE A 63 -33.57 -1.05 -15.63
C PHE A 63 -34.17 0.14 -14.86
N LEU A 64 -33.30 0.98 -14.31
CA LEU A 64 -33.62 2.30 -13.80
C LEU A 64 -33.06 3.34 -14.77
N ARG A 65 -33.88 4.33 -15.14
CA ARG A 65 -33.47 5.42 -16.03
C ARG A 65 -33.37 6.71 -15.24
N PHE A 66 -32.35 7.49 -15.55
CA PHE A 66 -32.08 8.75 -14.91
C PHE A 66 -31.70 9.84 -15.92
N GLU A 67 -32.12 11.06 -15.64
CA GLU A 67 -31.81 12.25 -16.43
C GLU A 67 -30.98 13.23 -15.59
N PHE A 68 -29.92 13.79 -16.18
CA PHE A 68 -29.06 14.76 -15.51
C PHE A 68 -29.77 16.12 -15.40
N ALA A 69 -30.13 16.52 -14.19
CA ALA A 69 -30.94 17.71 -13.93
C ALA A 69 -30.24 18.64 -12.91
N PRO A 70 -29.06 19.19 -13.21
CA PRO A 70 -28.23 19.90 -12.23
C PRO A 70 -28.89 21.14 -11.63
N GLY A 71 -29.77 21.81 -12.39
CA GLY A 71 -30.53 22.99 -11.95
C GLY A 71 -31.66 22.69 -10.97
N SER A 72 -32.02 21.41 -10.79
CA SER A 72 -32.98 20.98 -9.76
C SER A 72 -32.34 20.81 -8.37
N PHE A 73 -31.03 21.04 -8.25
CA PHE A 73 -30.25 20.86 -7.02
C PHE A 73 -29.49 22.15 -6.66
N PRO A 74 -29.24 22.44 -5.36
CA PRO A 74 -28.55 23.64 -4.93
C PRO A 74 -27.20 23.84 -5.66
N PRO A 75 -26.80 25.09 -5.99
CA PRO A 75 -25.52 25.35 -6.64
C PRO A 75 -24.36 24.90 -5.74
N HIS A 76 -23.26 24.46 -6.35
CA HIS A 76 -22.01 24.19 -5.62
C HIS A 76 -21.46 25.45 -4.97
N PHE A 77 -20.58 25.27 -3.98
CA PHE A 77 -19.90 26.36 -3.27
C PHE A 77 -19.30 27.40 -4.25
N ASP A 78 -19.71 28.66 -4.10
CA ASP A 78 -19.13 29.81 -4.78
C ASP A 78 -18.92 30.93 -3.76
N ARG A 79 -17.66 31.19 -3.40
CA ARG A 79 -17.31 32.41 -2.66
C ARG A 79 -17.19 33.47 -3.73
N GLY A 80 -18.03 34.51 -3.67
CA GLY A 80 -18.08 35.61 -4.64
C GLY A 80 -16.74 36.32 -4.90
N PRO A 81 -16.75 37.50 -5.55
CA PRO A 81 -15.54 38.08 -6.12
C PRO A 81 -14.45 38.26 -5.06
N GLY A 82 -13.26 37.70 -5.33
CA GLY A 82 -12.13 37.76 -4.41
C GLY A 82 -11.38 39.10 -4.47
N THR A 83 -10.36 39.27 -3.63
CA THR A 83 -9.56 40.49 -3.60
C THR A 83 -8.36 40.44 -4.57
N ASP A 84 -7.84 41.61 -4.99
CA ASP A 84 -6.62 41.69 -5.81
C ASP A 84 -5.38 41.11 -5.12
N ALA A 85 -5.36 41.11 -3.77
CA ALA A 85 -4.31 40.48 -2.99
C ALA A 85 -4.36 38.95 -3.16
N ASP A 86 -5.57 38.37 -3.16
CA ASP A 86 -5.76 36.92 -3.37
C ASP A 86 -5.40 36.52 -4.81
N ARG A 87 -5.74 37.34 -5.82
CA ARG A 87 -5.34 37.12 -7.23
C ARG A 87 -3.82 37.12 -7.40
N ARG A 88 -3.13 38.13 -6.85
CA ARG A 88 -1.65 38.20 -6.88
C ARG A 88 -1.00 37.02 -6.16
N ARG A 89 -1.57 36.60 -5.03
CA ARG A 89 -1.09 35.43 -4.28
C ARG A 89 -1.22 34.15 -5.10
N LEU A 90 -2.33 33.94 -5.81
CA LEU A 90 -2.51 32.79 -6.69
C LEU A 90 -1.50 32.83 -7.85
N ALA A 91 -1.34 33.98 -8.53
CA ALA A 91 -0.38 34.12 -9.63
C ALA A 91 1.05 33.74 -9.22
N GLY A 92 1.50 34.18 -8.03
CA GLY A 92 2.82 33.82 -7.49
C GLY A 92 2.98 32.33 -7.17
N LEU A 93 1.88 31.61 -6.89
CA LEU A 93 1.89 30.16 -6.69
C LEU A 93 1.95 29.40 -8.01
N LEU A 94 1.24 29.88 -9.04
CA LEU A 94 1.19 29.25 -10.36
C LEU A 94 2.52 29.36 -11.13
N GLY A 95 3.28 30.44 -10.94
CA GLY A 95 4.55 30.64 -11.65
C GLY A 95 5.62 29.57 -11.41
N ARG A 96 5.46 28.68 -10.42
CA ARG A 96 6.50 27.71 -10.00
C ARG A 96 6.17 26.24 -10.28
N GLU A 97 4.98 25.95 -10.79
CA GLU A 97 4.47 24.57 -10.89
C GLU A 97 3.85 24.33 -12.27
N ASP A 98 3.87 23.07 -12.72
CA ASP A 98 3.17 22.67 -13.96
C ASP A 98 1.73 22.20 -13.70
N ARG A 99 1.40 21.88 -12.44
CA ARG A 99 0.07 21.43 -11.97
C ARG A 99 -0.24 21.97 -10.58
N PHE A 100 -1.51 22.35 -10.35
CA PHE A 100 -1.93 22.93 -9.08
C PHE A 100 -3.41 22.68 -8.77
N TRP A 101 -3.71 22.10 -7.60
CA TRP A 101 -5.07 22.05 -7.06
C TRP A 101 -5.40 23.35 -6.30
N ALA A 102 -6.36 24.11 -6.84
CA ALA A 102 -6.85 25.36 -6.28
C ALA A 102 -8.17 25.14 -5.52
N SER A 103 -8.17 25.37 -4.20
CA SER A 103 -9.38 25.38 -3.37
C SER A 103 -9.99 26.78 -3.32
N LEU A 104 -11.23 26.94 -3.81
CA LEU A 104 -11.93 28.23 -3.79
C LEU A 104 -12.16 28.70 -2.36
N ARG A 105 -12.46 27.80 -1.42
CA ARG A 105 -12.61 28.15 0.00
C ARG A 105 -11.32 28.70 0.59
N ARG A 106 -10.17 28.08 0.32
CA ARG A 106 -8.88 28.52 0.88
C ARG A 106 -8.33 29.76 0.22
N LEU A 107 -8.51 29.89 -1.10
CA LEU A 107 -8.04 31.02 -1.89
C LEU A 107 -8.96 32.24 -1.75
N ARG A 108 -10.21 32.06 -1.32
CA ARG A 108 -11.22 33.13 -1.23
C ARG A 108 -11.44 33.84 -2.57
N LEU A 109 -11.28 33.10 -3.67
CA LEU A 109 -11.49 33.57 -5.03
C LEU A 109 -12.70 32.86 -5.61
N GLY A 110 -13.47 33.56 -6.45
CA GLY A 110 -14.52 32.94 -7.25
C GLY A 110 -13.93 32.12 -8.40
N ARG A 111 -14.76 31.26 -9.01
CA ARG A 111 -14.34 30.42 -10.13
C ARG A 111 -13.78 31.26 -11.29
N ALA A 112 -14.48 32.34 -11.66
CA ALA A 112 -14.08 33.22 -12.75
C ALA A 112 -12.71 33.88 -12.49
N ASP A 113 -12.46 34.32 -11.26
CA ASP A 113 -11.17 34.91 -10.85
C ASP A 113 -10.03 33.90 -10.99
N VAL A 114 -10.24 32.65 -10.55
CA VAL A 114 -9.21 31.60 -10.67
C VAL A 114 -8.94 31.28 -12.14
N HIS A 115 -9.97 31.20 -12.98
CA HIS A 115 -9.81 31.00 -14.42
C HIS A 115 -9.00 32.13 -15.07
N ALA A 116 -9.31 33.39 -14.75
CA ALA A 116 -8.60 34.54 -15.31
C ALA A 116 -7.11 34.55 -14.90
N VAL A 117 -6.82 34.30 -13.63
CA VAL A 117 -5.43 34.24 -13.12
C VAL A 117 -4.68 33.02 -13.68
N ALA A 118 -5.34 31.87 -13.83
CA ALA A 118 -4.74 30.69 -14.43
C ALA A 118 -4.40 30.90 -15.91
N ALA A 119 -5.32 31.47 -16.68
CA ALA A 119 -5.11 31.79 -18.09
C ALA A 119 -3.94 32.77 -18.28
N ALA A 120 -3.86 33.81 -17.44
CA ALA A 120 -2.73 34.75 -17.44
C ALA A 120 -1.38 34.08 -17.11
N ALA A 121 -1.38 32.98 -16.36
CA ALA A 121 -0.20 32.18 -16.04
C ALA A 121 0.09 31.05 -17.04
N GLY A 122 -0.63 30.99 -18.17
CA GLY A 122 -0.49 29.93 -19.17
C GLY A 122 -1.03 28.57 -18.73
N MET A 123 -1.96 28.54 -17.78
CA MET A 123 -2.62 27.33 -17.27
C MET A 123 -4.09 27.26 -17.66
N ALA A 124 -4.58 26.04 -17.85
CA ALA A 124 -5.98 25.71 -18.08
C ALA A 124 -6.53 24.91 -16.89
N VAL A 125 -7.83 25.04 -16.64
CA VAL A 125 -8.57 24.18 -15.70
C VAL A 125 -8.87 22.87 -16.44
N VAL A 126 -8.32 21.76 -15.95
CA VAL A 126 -8.44 20.43 -16.58
C VAL A 126 -9.49 19.58 -15.88
N ALA A 127 -9.66 19.77 -14.57
CA ALA A 127 -10.70 19.08 -13.81
C ALA A 127 -11.29 20.01 -12.76
N GLU A 128 -12.57 19.80 -12.45
CA GLU A 128 -13.30 20.49 -11.41
C GLU A 128 -14.01 19.46 -10.54
N VAL A 129 -13.87 19.61 -9.23
CA VAL A 129 -14.41 18.73 -8.20
C VAL A 129 -15.07 19.63 -7.17
N ALA A 130 -16.34 19.40 -6.83
CA ALA A 130 -17.10 20.37 -6.06
C ALA A 130 -18.14 19.70 -5.17
N ASP A 131 -18.24 20.19 -3.94
CA ASP A 131 -19.27 19.79 -2.99
C ASP A 131 -19.92 21.05 -2.36
N PRO A 132 -20.85 20.91 -1.39
CA PRO A 132 -21.41 22.06 -0.70
C PRO A 132 -20.42 22.84 0.17
N THR A 133 -19.23 22.29 0.45
CA THR A 133 -18.25 22.83 1.41
C THR A 133 -17.05 23.52 0.76
N ASP A 134 -16.67 23.11 -0.45
CA ASP A 134 -15.55 23.64 -1.22
C ASP A 134 -15.67 23.25 -2.70
N ARG A 135 -14.93 23.97 -3.53
CA ARG A 135 -14.75 23.68 -4.96
C ARG A 135 -13.25 23.67 -5.26
N LEU A 136 -12.78 22.56 -5.81
CA LEU A 136 -11.40 22.32 -6.18
C LEU A 136 -11.27 22.38 -7.70
N LEU A 137 -10.33 23.19 -8.18
CA LEU A 137 -9.98 23.30 -9.60
C LEU A 137 -8.57 22.76 -9.80
N LEU A 138 -8.41 21.79 -10.69
CA LEU A 138 -7.10 21.31 -11.11
C LEU A 138 -6.61 22.16 -12.28
N LEU A 139 -5.59 22.97 -12.02
CA LEU A 139 -4.90 23.82 -12.99
C LEU A 139 -3.69 23.07 -13.57
N ARG A 140 -3.49 23.16 -14.89
CA ARG A 140 -2.34 22.56 -15.59
C ARG A 140 -1.84 23.49 -16.69
N ARG A 141 -0.54 23.55 -16.92
CA ARG A 141 0.07 24.30 -18.03
C ARG A 141 -0.37 23.72 -19.39
N ALA A 142 -0.66 24.59 -20.36
CA ALA A 142 -1.04 24.17 -21.71
C ALA A 142 0.10 23.39 -22.40
N GLY A 143 -0.22 22.30 -23.11
CA GLY A 143 0.75 21.48 -23.86
C GLY A 143 1.20 20.16 -23.20
N LEU A 144 0.70 19.84 -22.00
CA LEU A 144 0.90 18.51 -21.38
C LEU A 144 -0.19 17.53 -21.86
N PRO A 145 0.14 16.28 -22.25
CA PRO A 145 -0.82 15.31 -22.78
C PRO A 145 -1.94 14.97 -21.78
N ASP A 146 -3.16 14.76 -22.29
CA ASP A 146 -4.36 14.47 -21.49
C ASP A 146 -4.30 13.14 -20.73
N GLU A 147 -3.41 12.23 -21.14
CA GLU A 147 -3.27 10.89 -20.55
C GLU A 147 -2.73 10.84 -19.11
N GLU A 148 -2.21 11.95 -18.57
CA GLU A 148 -1.53 11.97 -17.27
C GLU A 148 -2.44 12.23 -16.04
N LEU A 149 -3.75 12.03 -16.15
CA LEU A 149 -4.66 11.84 -14.99
C LEU A 149 -4.71 10.37 -14.54
N ARG A 150 -4.17 9.43 -15.34
CA ARG A 150 -4.02 8.04 -14.92
C ARG A 150 -3.09 7.93 -13.71
N PRO A 151 -3.31 6.92 -12.84
CA PRO A 151 -2.45 6.67 -11.70
C PRO A 151 -1.00 6.74 -12.16
N ARG A 152 -0.23 7.63 -11.55
CA ARG A 152 1.21 7.66 -11.77
C ARG A 152 1.69 6.27 -11.42
N THR A 153 1.99 5.43 -12.42
CA THR A 153 3.00 4.40 -12.25
C THR A 153 4.16 5.15 -11.68
N ARG A 154 4.42 4.89 -10.39
CA ARG A 154 5.50 5.49 -9.62
C ARG A 154 6.59 5.89 -10.60
N ARG A 155 7.02 7.15 -10.59
CA ARG A 155 8.45 7.38 -10.82
C ARG A 155 9.08 6.48 -9.78
N ARG A 156 9.44 5.24 -10.19
CA ARG A 156 10.06 4.25 -9.31
C ARG A 156 11.12 5.10 -8.68
N ILE A 157 11.09 5.24 -7.35
CA ILE A 157 12.25 5.73 -6.65
C ILE A 157 13.30 4.74 -7.11
N THR A 158 14.08 5.16 -8.10
CA THR A 158 14.99 4.26 -8.79
C THR A 158 15.94 3.83 -7.70
N ARG A 159 16.48 2.62 -7.80
CA ARG A 159 17.56 2.22 -6.89
C ARG A 159 18.55 3.38 -6.74
N ALA A 160 18.86 4.09 -7.82
CA ALA A 160 19.65 5.32 -7.84
C ALA A 160 19.16 6.45 -6.91
N GLN A 161 17.86 6.77 -6.83
CA GLN A 161 17.32 7.80 -5.92
C GLN A 161 17.32 7.36 -4.45
N VAL A 162 17.03 6.08 -4.17
CA VAL A 162 17.18 5.52 -2.82
C VAL A 162 18.66 5.54 -2.43
N TRP A 163 19.55 5.12 -3.34
CA TRP A 163 21.00 5.09 -3.13
C TRP A 163 21.60 6.48 -2.98
N SER A 164 21.12 7.49 -3.72
CA SER A 164 21.59 8.88 -3.55
C SER A 164 21.05 9.49 -2.26
N GLY A 165 19.81 9.22 -1.88
CA GLY A 165 19.30 9.58 -0.54
C GLY A 165 20.10 8.90 0.59
N LEU A 166 20.41 7.60 0.44
CA LEU A 166 21.26 6.87 1.37
C LEU A 166 22.70 7.38 1.38
N ALA A 167 23.26 7.75 0.23
CA ALA A 167 24.62 8.26 0.10
C ALA A 167 24.74 9.66 0.73
N VAL A 168 23.74 10.52 0.57
CA VAL A 168 23.69 11.84 1.23
C VAL A 168 23.54 11.67 2.74
N LEU A 169 22.68 10.75 3.19
CA LEU A 169 22.53 10.44 4.62
C LEU A 169 23.82 9.84 5.20
N PHE A 170 24.47 8.93 4.45
CA PHE A 170 25.76 8.32 4.79
C PHE A 170 26.87 9.38 4.87
N ALA A 171 26.98 10.27 3.88
CA ALA A 171 27.94 11.37 3.88
C ALA A 171 27.69 12.33 5.05
N ALA A 172 26.44 12.63 5.38
CA ALA A 172 26.09 13.45 6.54
C ALA A 172 26.47 12.75 7.85
N CYS A 173 26.18 11.45 8.00
CA CYS A 173 26.56 10.67 9.18
C CYS A 173 28.09 10.55 9.33
N VAL A 174 28.81 10.30 8.23
CA VAL A 174 30.27 10.24 8.21
C VAL A 174 30.87 11.61 8.53
N GLY A 175 30.38 12.69 7.92
CA GLY A 175 30.81 14.05 8.24
C GLY A 175 30.60 14.40 9.70
N THR A 176 29.42 14.05 10.25
CA THR A 176 29.11 14.28 11.67
C THR A 176 30.01 13.44 12.58
N ALA A 177 30.30 12.19 12.23
CA ALA A 177 31.20 11.31 12.99
C ALA A 177 32.66 11.78 12.94
N ILE A 178 33.15 12.28 11.80
CA ILE A 178 34.50 12.84 11.65
C ILE A 178 34.63 14.11 12.49
N VAL A 179 33.64 15.01 12.42
CA VAL A 179 33.60 16.24 13.23
C VAL A 179 33.54 15.90 14.72
N TRP A 180 32.74 14.88 15.09
CA TRP A 180 32.65 14.39 16.46
C TRP A 180 33.99 13.82 16.97
N ALA A 181 34.67 12.99 16.16
CA ALA A 181 35.96 12.40 16.51
C ALA A 181 37.07 13.47 16.64
N GLN A 182 37.09 14.45 15.72
CA GLN A 182 38.01 15.60 15.77
C GLN A 182 37.80 16.47 17.02
N LEU A 183 36.55 16.74 17.37
CA LEU A 183 36.19 17.52 18.56
C LEU A 183 36.46 16.75 19.87
N ALA A 184 36.21 15.44 19.89
CA ALA A 184 36.52 14.57 21.03
C ALA A 184 38.04 14.48 21.28
N HIS A 185 38.85 14.40 20.21
CA HIS A 185 40.31 14.39 20.32
C HIS A 185 40.87 15.72 20.86
N ARG A 186 40.16 16.84 20.67
CA ARG A 186 40.55 18.16 21.19
C ARG A 186 40.04 18.47 22.60
N ALA A 187 39.41 17.50 23.28
CA ALA A 187 38.85 17.64 24.63
C ALA A 187 37.84 18.80 24.79
N LEU A 188 37.19 19.25 23.71
CA LEU A 188 36.19 20.31 23.73
C LEU A 188 34.78 19.74 24.01
N GLY A 189 34.66 19.04 25.13
CA GLY A 189 33.43 18.39 25.60
C GLY A 189 32.15 19.24 25.55
N PRO A 190 32.15 20.52 25.97
CA PRO A 190 30.93 21.33 25.94
C PRO A 190 30.52 21.82 24.54
N MET A 191 31.45 21.97 23.59
CA MET A 191 31.09 22.35 22.21
C MET A 191 30.40 21.21 21.44
N LEU A 192 30.66 19.95 21.82
CA LEU A 192 30.00 18.77 21.24
C LEU A 192 28.49 18.75 21.48
N LEU A 193 28.03 19.22 22.65
CA LEU A 193 26.61 19.33 22.99
C LEU A 193 25.91 20.43 22.18
N VAL A 194 26.58 21.57 21.95
CA VAL A 194 26.03 22.69 21.18
C VAL A 194 25.89 22.33 19.71
N VAL A 195 26.92 21.71 19.11
CA VAL A 195 26.88 21.30 17.70
C VAL A 195 25.90 20.15 17.47
N GLY A 196 25.87 19.15 18.37
CA GLY A 196 24.89 18.07 18.32
C GLY A 196 23.45 18.56 18.49
N GLY A 197 23.22 19.47 19.44
CA GLY A 197 21.91 20.09 19.67
C GLY A 197 21.45 20.95 18.48
N ALA A 198 22.33 21.74 17.89
CA ALA A 198 22.03 22.56 16.72
C ALA A 198 21.68 21.71 15.49
N ALA A 199 22.40 20.61 15.25
CA ALA A 199 22.09 19.68 14.16
C ALA A 199 20.74 18.99 14.34
N VAL A 200 20.40 18.59 15.58
CA VAL A 200 19.08 18.02 15.92
C VAL A 200 17.97 19.05 15.76
N LEU A 201 18.17 20.30 16.18
CA LEU A 201 17.19 21.38 16.03
C LEU A 201 16.98 21.79 14.57
N LEU A 202 18.04 21.85 13.76
CA LEU A 202 17.94 22.09 12.31
C LEU A 202 17.23 20.93 11.60
N GLY A 203 17.56 19.69 11.95
CA GLY A 203 16.86 18.50 11.45
C GLY A 203 15.38 18.51 11.82
N ALA A 204 15.05 18.81 13.09
CA ALA A 204 13.68 18.95 13.57
C ALA A 204 12.94 20.11 12.89
N GLY A 205 13.60 21.24 12.63
CA GLY A 205 13.05 22.40 11.92
C GLY A 205 12.71 22.09 10.46
N VAL A 206 13.58 21.37 9.75
CA VAL A 206 13.32 20.91 8.37
C VAL A 206 12.17 19.90 8.33
N VAL A 207 12.15 18.94 9.26
CA VAL A 207 11.07 17.95 9.38
C VAL A 207 9.74 18.64 9.72
N MET A 208 9.72 19.58 10.67
CA MET A 208 8.52 20.36 11.00
C MET A 208 8.07 21.24 9.84
N ARG A 209 8.98 21.80 9.03
CA ARG A 209 8.59 22.59 7.85
C ARG A 209 8.02 21.72 6.72
N PHE A 210 8.46 20.47 6.62
CA PHE A 210 7.89 19.46 5.70
C PHE A 210 6.55 18.89 6.20
N VAL A 211 6.38 18.72 7.51
CA VAL A 211 5.19 18.09 8.12
C VAL A 211 4.09 19.10 8.46
N ALA A 212 4.44 20.35 8.83
CA ALA A 212 3.52 21.40 9.26
C ALA A 212 3.33 22.52 8.22
N GLY A 213 3.63 22.26 6.95
CA GLY A 213 3.39 23.20 5.86
C GLY A 213 1.89 23.46 5.65
N ARG A 214 1.33 24.44 6.38
CA ARG A 214 0.08 25.15 6.08
C ARG A 214 0.21 25.97 4.79
N SER A 215 0.68 25.35 3.72
CA SER A 215 0.64 25.95 2.40
C SER A 215 -0.76 25.71 1.80
N PRO A 216 -1.28 26.62 0.98
CA PRO A 216 -2.49 26.39 0.18
C PRO A 216 -2.30 25.28 -0.88
N ARG A 217 -1.10 24.67 -0.96
CA ARG A 217 -0.79 23.58 -1.86
C ARG A 217 -1.44 22.29 -1.33
N LEU A 218 -2.15 21.58 -2.20
CA LEU A 218 -2.69 20.25 -1.90
C LEU A 218 -1.98 19.14 -2.71
N PRO A 219 -0.63 19.08 -2.80
CA PRO A 219 0.05 18.03 -3.57
C PRO A 219 -0.14 16.65 -2.95
N TRP A 220 -0.54 16.60 -1.67
CA TRP A 220 -0.92 15.39 -0.97
C TRP A 220 -2.25 14.80 -1.47
N LEU A 221 -3.03 15.52 -2.30
CA LEU A 221 -4.25 14.96 -2.89
C LEU A 221 -3.94 13.89 -3.93
N ASP A 222 -2.93 14.10 -4.77
CA ASP A 222 -2.57 13.14 -5.83
C ASP A 222 -1.58 12.08 -5.33
N ALA A 223 -0.75 12.41 -4.33
CA ALA A 223 0.31 11.54 -3.84
C ALA A 223 -0.13 10.13 -3.39
N PRO A 224 -1.31 9.92 -2.77
CA PRO A 224 -1.77 8.61 -2.33
C PRO A 224 -2.18 7.69 -3.50
N PHE A 225 -2.65 8.23 -4.61
CA PHE A 225 -3.23 7.47 -5.74
C PHE A 225 -2.15 7.01 -6.71
N ASP A 226 -1.31 6.08 -6.26
CA ASP A 226 -0.05 5.66 -6.90
C ASP A 226 -0.17 4.45 -7.85
N GLY A 227 -1.39 4.04 -8.17
CA GLY A 227 -1.68 2.83 -8.96
C GLY A 227 -1.82 1.55 -8.13
N SER A 228 -1.65 1.60 -6.81
CA SER A 228 -1.92 0.44 -5.96
C SER A 228 -3.43 0.08 -5.94
N PRO A 229 -3.79 -1.20 -5.80
CA PRO A 229 -5.20 -1.61 -5.83
C PRO A 229 -6.03 -1.06 -4.66
N GLN A 230 -5.37 -0.68 -3.55
CA GLN A 230 -5.99 -0.04 -2.40
C GLN A 230 -5.04 0.97 -1.77
N VAL A 231 -5.58 2.14 -1.46
CA VAL A 231 -4.89 3.29 -0.89
C VAL A 231 -5.61 3.72 0.39
N ALA A 232 -4.86 3.91 1.47
CA ALA A 232 -5.37 4.45 2.72
C ALA A 232 -4.96 5.93 2.84
N VAL A 233 -5.94 6.83 2.86
CA VAL A 233 -5.74 8.27 3.04
C VAL A 233 -6.01 8.66 4.51
N PRO A 234 -4.97 8.96 5.31
CA PRO A 234 -5.14 9.31 6.71
C PRO A 234 -5.72 10.72 6.88
N PHE A 235 -6.78 10.83 7.69
CA PHE A 235 -7.31 12.06 8.30
C PHE A 235 -7.25 13.33 7.41
N PRO A 236 -8.07 13.44 6.33
CA PRO A 236 -8.13 14.66 5.54
C PRO A 236 -8.81 15.78 6.36
N VAL A 237 -8.02 16.57 7.09
CA VAL A 237 -8.51 17.55 8.08
C VAL A 237 -9.32 18.70 7.45
N SER A 238 -9.27 18.86 6.12
CA SER A 238 -9.83 20.03 5.44
C SER A 238 -10.72 19.75 4.23
N LEU A 239 -10.96 18.47 3.88
CA LEU A 239 -11.85 18.10 2.78
C LEU A 239 -12.97 17.22 3.32
N SER A 240 -14.15 17.30 2.71
CA SER A 240 -15.20 16.33 2.98
C SER A 240 -14.82 14.96 2.41
N THR A 241 -15.50 13.91 2.89
CA THR A 241 -15.37 12.57 2.34
C THR A 241 -15.79 12.50 0.88
N GLU A 242 -16.81 13.28 0.50
CA GLU A 242 -17.34 13.33 -0.87
C GLU A 242 -16.38 13.98 -1.83
N LEU A 243 -15.81 15.13 -1.44
CA LEU A 243 -14.85 15.87 -2.25
C LEU A 243 -13.56 15.06 -2.46
N LEU A 244 -13.11 14.34 -1.44
CA LEU A 244 -11.98 13.42 -1.59
C LEU A 244 -12.33 12.21 -2.46
N GLY A 245 -13.57 11.73 -2.40
CA GLY A 245 -14.07 10.68 -3.31
C GLY A 245 -14.11 11.14 -4.77
N GLU A 246 -14.51 12.38 -5.03
CA GLU A 246 -14.47 12.97 -6.37
C GLU A 246 -13.03 13.07 -6.89
N VAL A 247 -12.09 13.56 -6.07
CA VAL A 247 -10.66 13.57 -6.44
C VAL A 247 -10.14 12.15 -6.70
N ALA A 248 -10.46 11.19 -5.84
CA ALA A 248 -10.05 9.79 -6.00
C ALA A 248 -10.59 9.20 -7.32
N SER A 249 -11.82 9.55 -7.70
CA SER A 249 -12.45 9.04 -8.91
C SER A 249 -11.76 9.48 -10.20
N LEU A 250 -11.18 10.69 -10.22
CA LEU A 250 -10.36 11.17 -11.35
C LEU A 250 -9.15 10.27 -11.59
N HIS A 251 -8.63 9.63 -10.53
CA HIS A 251 -7.52 8.68 -10.58
C HIS A 251 -7.98 7.22 -10.76
N GLY A 252 -9.29 6.97 -10.92
CA GLY A 252 -9.88 5.63 -11.06
C GLY A 252 -10.09 4.89 -9.74
N TYR A 253 -10.03 5.58 -8.61
CA TYR A 253 -10.24 5.02 -7.27
C TYR A 253 -11.62 5.35 -6.73
N PHE A 254 -12.20 4.39 -6.02
CA PHE A 254 -13.53 4.49 -5.43
C PHE A 254 -13.48 4.24 -3.93
N TYR A 255 -14.45 4.81 -3.22
CA TYR A 255 -14.52 4.72 -1.77
C TYR A 255 -14.72 3.26 -1.32
N GLY A 256 -13.82 2.77 -0.47
CA GLY A 256 -13.82 1.42 0.08
C GLY A 256 -14.13 1.36 1.58
N GLY A 257 -14.56 2.45 2.19
CA GLY A 257 -14.95 2.51 3.61
C GLY A 257 -13.98 3.30 4.51
N PRO A 258 -14.35 3.52 5.77
CA PRO A 258 -13.47 4.15 6.75
C PRO A 258 -12.37 3.19 7.22
N PHE A 259 -11.22 3.72 7.65
CA PHE A 259 -10.22 2.97 8.41
C PHE A 259 -9.80 3.71 9.67
N VAL A 260 -9.49 2.93 10.71
CA VAL A 260 -8.92 3.43 11.95
C VAL A 260 -7.47 2.95 12.07
N THR A 261 -6.51 3.88 12.13
CA THR A 261 -5.12 3.55 12.47
C THR A 261 -5.01 3.33 13.98
N GLY A 262 -5.17 2.08 14.43
CA GLY A 262 -5.03 1.76 15.84
C GLY A 262 -3.57 1.59 16.25
N ARG A 263 -3.06 2.54 17.04
CA ARG A 263 -2.16 2.24 18.16
C ARG A 263 -2.80 2.46 19.54
N ASN A 264 -3.84 3.30 19.64
CA ASN A 264 -4.50 3.58 20.92
C ASN A 264 -6.00 3.28 20.81
N SER A 265 -6.40 2.09 21.27
CA SER A 265 -7.80 1.79 21.57
C SER A 265 -8.29 2.45 22.88
N GLU A 266 -7.43 3.22 23.56
CA GLU A 266 -7.73 3.78 24.90
C GLU A 266 -7.60 5.31 25.00
N SER A 267 -7.16 6.03 23.96
CA SER A 267 -7.06 7.50 24.02
C SER A 267 -8.31 8.18 23.50
N PHE A 268 -9.39 8.16 24.28
CA PHE A 268 -10.63 8.91 24.02
C PHE A 268 -10.42 10.44 24.05
N LEU A 269 -9.29 10.93 24.55
CA LEU A 269 -8.98 12.37 24.67
C LEU A 269 -8.71 13.08 23.32
N PHE A 270 -8.48 12.35 22.23
CA PHE A 270 -8.30 12.91 20.87
C PHE A 270 -9.31 12.38 19.86
N ALA A 271 -10.48 11.92 20.31
CA ALA A 271 -11.57 11.40 19.47
C ALA A 271 -12.21 12.42 18.49
N LYS A 272 -11.61 13.61 18.31
CA LYS A 272 -11.97 14.56 17.24
C LYS A 272 -11.32 14.25 15.88
N CYS A 273 -10.47 13.23 15.79
CA CYS A 273 -9.83 12.84 14.53
C CYS A 273 -10.78 11.96 13.69
N ARG A 274 -11.43 12.54 12.67
CA ARG A 274 -12.27 11.83 11.67
C ARG A 274 -11.58 10.53 11.20
N PRO A 275 -12.26 9.38 11.07
CA PRO A 275 -11.60 8.16 10.59
C PRO A 275 -10.92 8.41 9.23
N GLY A 276 -9.78 7.75 9.00
CA GLY A 276 -9.15 7.74 7.68
C GLY A 276 -10.06 7.07 6.64
N LEU A 277 -9.80 7.26 5.35
CA LEU A 277 -10.60 6.67 4.28
C LEU A 277 -9.77 5.70 3.44
N VAL A 278 -10.35 4.54 3.12
CA VAL A 278 -9.77 3.61 2.15
C VAL A 278 -10.41 3.89 0.80
N PHE A 279 -9.57 3.97 -0.22
CA PHE A 279 -9.98 3.99 -1.61
C PHE A 279 -9.39 2.77 -2.30
N GLY A 280 -10.09 2.20 -3.27
CA GLY A 280 -9.60 1.08 -4.06
C GLY A 280 -10.01 1.20 -5.51
N THR A 281 -9.30 0.52 -6.39
CA THR A 281 -9.81 0.31 -7.75
C THR A 281 -10.88 -0.78 -7.70
N PRO A 282 -11.92 -0.72 -8.54
CA PRO A 282 -12.81 -1.85 -8.68
C PRO A 282 -11.97 -3.02 -9.22
N PRO A 283 -12.29 -4.26 -8.83
CA PRO A 283 -11.61 -5.40 -9.43
C PRO A 283 -11.87 -5.34 -10.93
N GLU A 284 -10.83 -5.04 -11.73
CA GLU A 284 -10.83 -5.40 -13.15
C GLU A 284 -11.30 -6.85 -13.26
N ALA A 285 -12.14 -7.14 -14.25
CA ALA A 285 -12.47 -8.51 -14.64
C ALA A 285 -11.15 -9.29 -14.67
N ARG A 286 -10.95 -10.12 -13.65
CA ARG A 286 -9.61 -10.54 -13.24
C ARG A 286 -8.96 -11.28 -14.39
N PRO A 287 -7.68 -11.01 -14.75
CA PRO A 287 -6.94 -11.97 -15.52
C PRO A 287 -6.91 -13.27 -14.70
N VAL A 288 -7.51 -14.32 -15.27
CA VAL A 288 -7.32 -15.69 -14.81
C VAL A 288 -5.82 -15.94 -14.87
N PHE A 289 -5.22 -16.49 -13.81
CA PHE A 289 -3.81 -16.88 -13.82
C PHE A 289 -3.54 -17.70 -15.09
N GLU A 290 -2.75 -17.14 -16.01
CA GLU A 290 -2.42 -17.82 -17.27
C GLU A 290 -1.51 -19.01 -16.98
N LEU A 291 -1.97 -20.17 -17.42
CA LEU A 291 -1.28 -21.43 -17.22
C LEU A 291 -0.04 -21.48 -18.12
N PRO A 292 1.15 -21.75 -17.56
CA PRO A 292 2.37 -21.85 -18.37
C PRO A 292 2.29 -23.06 -19.32
N ALA A 293 2.69 -22.86 -20.58
CA ALA A 293 2.98 -23.95 -21.50
C ALA A 293 4.22 -24.70 -20.97
N GLY A 294 4.05 -25.97 -20.60
CA GLY A 294 5.11 -26.77 -19.96
C GLY A 294 6.34 -26.98 -20.85
N SER A 295 7.49 -27.26 -20.23
CA SER A 295 8.73 -27.65 -20.93
C SER A 295 9.30 -28.97 -20.37
N PRO A 296 9.93 -29.83 -21.20
CA PRO A 296 10.42 -31.14 -20.76
C PRO A 296 11.46 -31.06 -19.63
N ASP A 297 12.34 -30.05 -19.65
CA ASP A 297 13.31 -29.81 -18.57
C ASP A 297 12.66 -29.59 -17.20
N ARG A 298 11.46 -28.99 -17.19
CA ARG A 298 10.71 -28.73 -15.96
C ARG A 298 10.00 -29.97 -15.45
N GLU A 299 9.59 -30.87 -16.33
CA GLU A 299 9.07 -32.18 -15.95
C GLU A 299 10.16 -33.00 -15.24
N GLN A 300 11.37 -33.03 -15.80
CA GLN A 300 12.49 -33.74 -15.17
C GLN A 300 12.87 -33.13 -13.82
N TRP A 301 12.89 -31.80 -13.73
CA TRP A 301 13.08 -31.09 -12.46
C TRP A 301 12.04 -31.51 -11.42
N LEU A 302 10.76 -31.60 -11.80
CA LEU A 302 9.68 -31.99 -10.89
C LEU A 302 9.82 -33.44 -10.45
N ARG A 303 10.11 -34.38 -11.35
CA ARG A 303 10.35 -35.80 -11.02
C ARG A 303 11.45 -35.96 -9.97
N ASN A 304 12.59 -35.28 -10.16
CA ASN A 304 13.69 -35.28 -9.19
C ASN A 304 13.29 -34.66 -7.82
N HIS A 305 12.25 -33.82 -7.78
CA HIS A 305 11.74 -33.21 -6.55
C HIS A 305 10.64 -34.03 -5.86
N LEU A 306 9.98 -34.94 -6.59
CA LEU A 306 8.95 -35.85 -6.08
C LEU A 306 9.58 -37.08 -5.41
N ASP A 307 10.74 -37.53 -5.91
CA ASP A 307 11.40 -38.75 -5.43
C ASP A 307 11.63 -38.74 -3.91
N GLY A 308 11.25 -39.85 -3.26
CA GLY A 308 11.42 -40.09 -1.83
C GLY A 308 10.60 -39.21 -0.86
N ARG A 309 9.61 -38.42 -1.34
CA ARG A 309 8.81 -37.53 -0.47
C ARG A 309 7.38 -38.02 -0.26
N ASP A 310 6.92 -37.96 0.99
CA ASP A 310 5.52 -38.27 1.33
C ASP A 310 4.58 -37.07 1.20
N GLU A 311 5.12 -35.84 1.27
CA GLU A 311 4.40 -34.59 1.13
C GLU A 311 5.24 -33.54 0.39
N LEU A 312 4.65 -32.87 -0.60
CA LEU A 312 5.30 -31.82 -1.38
C LEU A 312 4.34 -30.66 -1.68
N TRP A 313 4.82 -29.45 -1.45
CA TRP A 313 4.14 -28.22 -1.85
C TRP A 313 4.73 -27.75 -3.18
N VAL A 314 3.88 -27.58 -4.20
CA VAL A 314 4.31 -27.19 -5.55
C VAL A 314 3.61 -25.91 -5.98
N SER A 315 4.39 -24.85 -6.20
CA SER A 315 3.91 -23.64 -6.88
C SER A 315 3.91 -23.87 -8.40
N VAL A 316 2.76 -23.69 -9.04
CA VAL A 316 2.58 -23.81 -10.50
C VAL A 316 3.44 -22.77 -11.23
N ARG A 317 3.54 -21.56 -10.69
CA ARG A 317 4.42 -20.52 -11.23
C ARG A 317 5.90 -20.90 -11.18
N HIS A 318 6.32 -21.60 -10.13
CA HIS A 318 7.70 -22.04 -9.98
C HIS A 318 8.00 -23.28 -10.83
N ALA A 319 7.08 -24.25 -10.84
CA ALA A 319 7.18 -25.46 -11.64
C ALA A 319 7.10 -25.17 -13.15
N LYS A 320 6.39 -24.10 -13.55
CA LYS A 320 6.11 -23.75 -14.95
C LYS A 320 5.46 -24.90 -15.73
N LEU A 321 4.60 -25.67 -15.06
CA LEU A 321 3.85 -26.78 -15.63
C LEU A 321 2.37 -26.61 -15.31
N PRO A 322 1.45 -27.03 -16.20
CA PRO A 322 0.04 -26.97 -15.89
C PRO A 322 -0.32 -27.94 -14.73
N PRO A 323 -1.31 -27.62 -13.89
CA PRO A 323 -1.73 -28.43 -12.74
C PRO A 323 -2.07 -29.87 -13.09
N ALA A 324 -2.75 -30.09 -14.23
CA ALA A 324 -3.07 -31.42 -14.73
C ALA A 324 -1.80 -32.26 -14.94
N ARG A 325 -0.78 -31.67 -15.56
CA ARG A 325 0.51 -32.33 -15.80
C ARG A 325 1.28 -32.59 -14.50
N ILE A 326 1.21 -31.68 -13.54
CA ILE A 326 1.79 -31.88 -12.20
C ILE A 326 1.11 -33.06 -11.50
N ALA A 327 -0.22 -33.16 -11.59
CA ALA A 327 -0.98 -34.26 -11.00
C ALA A 327 -0.68 -35.60 -11.67
N GLU A 328 -0.56 -35.64 -13.00
CA GLU A 328 -0.14 -36.84 -13.74
C GLU A 328 1.25 -37.32 -13.32
N LEU A 329 2.23 -36.42 -13.26
CA LEU A 329 3.59 -36.75 -12.85
C LEU A 329 3.66 -37.20 -11.39
N ALA A 330 2.88 -36.57 -10.51
CA ALA A 330 2.78 -36.96 -9.10
C ALA A 330 2.13 -38.35 -8.94
N ALA A 331 1.09 -38.64 -9.72
CA ALA A 331 0.41 -39.93 -9.67
C ALA A 331 1.34 -41.09 -10.04
N GLY A 332 2.27 -40.87 -10.98
CA GLY A 332 3.32 -41.84 -11.32
C GLY A 332 4.26 -42.20 -10.16
N GLU A 333 4.44 -41.30 -9.19
CA GLU A 333 5.29 -41.48 -8.00
C GLU A 333 4.48 -41.84 -6.73
N GLY A 334 3.17 -42.12 -6.90
CA GLY A 334 2.25 -42.46 -5.81
C GLY A 334 1.83 -41.26 -4.93
N LEU A 335 1.96 -40.03 -5.44
CA LEU A 335 1.52 -38.80 -4.80
C LEU A 335 0.21 -38.31 -5.45
N SER A 336 -0.73 -37.83 -4.64
CA SER A 336 -2.02 -37.30 -5.10
C SER A 336 -2.25 -35.86 -4.64
N PRO A 337 -2.90 -35.01 -5.43
CA PRO A 337 -3.26 -33.65 -5.00
C PRO A 337 -4.36 -33.71 -3.93
N VAL A 338 -4.03 -33.26 -2.71
CA VAL A 338 -4.95 -33.27 -1.56
C VAL A 338 -5.60 -31.90 -1.34
N ALA A 339 -4.89 -30.83 -1.69
CA ALA A 339 -5.44 -29.48 -1.61
C ALA A 339 -4.86 -28.60 -2.72
N GLU A 340 -5.66 -27.64 -3.12
CA GLU A 340 -5.30 -26.64 -4.11
C GLU A 340 -5.64 -25.25 -3.59
N PHE A 341 -4.69 -24.33 -3.72
CA PHE A 341 -4.82 -22.94 -3.32
C PHE A 341 -4.51 -22.06 -4.53
N ALA A 342 -5.39 -21.13 -4.86
CA ALA A 342 -5.24 -20.33 -6.06
C ALA A 342 -5.51 -18.85 -5.77
N ASP A 343 -4.66 -18.00 -6.34
CA ASP A 343 -4.89 -16.57 -6.42
C ASP A 343 -4.37 -15.99 -7.74
N VAL A 344 -4.44 -14.66 -7.86
CA VAL A 344 -3.95 -13.92 -9.04
C VAL A 344 -2.42 -13.96 -9.22
N THR A 345 -1.67 -14.40 -8.21
CA THR A 345 -0.20 -14.41 -8.24
C THR A 345 0.38 -15.79 -8.53
N ASP A 346 -0.32 -16.85 -8.13
CA ASP A 346 0.15 -18.23 -8.17
C ASP A 346 -0.98 -19.23 -7.88
N ARG A 347 -0.75 -20.48 -8.30
CA ARG A 347 -1.57 -21.65 -7.94
C ARG A 347 -0.65 -22.66 -7.24
N ILE A 348 -1.02 -23.08 -6.05
CA ILE A 348 -0.22 -23.93 -5.18
C ILE A 348 -0.96 -25.25 -4.99
N LEU A 349 -0.27 -26.35 -5.28
CA LEU A 349 -0.76 -27.72 -5.10
C LEU A 349 -0.06 -28.36 -3.90
N LEU A 350 -0.85 -28.97 -3.02
CA LEU A 350 -0.34 -29.86 -1.97
C LEU A 350 -0.47 -31.31 -2.46
N LEU A 351 0.67 -31.92 -2.74
CA LEU A 351 0.76 -33.34 -3.12
C LEU A 351 1.09 -34.16 -1.88
N ARG A 352 0.36 -35.25 -1.65
CA ARG A 352 0.61 -36.17 -0.54
C ARG A 352 0.31 -37.61 -0.93
N ARG A 353 1.06 -38.54 -0.35
CA ARG A 353 0.83 -39.98 -0.49
C ARG A 353 -0.41 -40.39 0.33
N PRO A 354 -1.36 -41.17 -0.22
CA PRO A 354 -2.59 -41.53 0.47
C PRO A 354 -2.37 -42.21 1.83
N SER A 355 -1.29 -42.99 1.96
CA SER A 355 -0.92 -43.74 3.16
C SER A 355 -0.18 -42.91 4.21
N ALA A 356 0.21 -41.67 3.89
CA ALA A 356 0.96 -40.83 4.82
C ALA A 356 0.01 -40.21 5.85
N PRO A 357 0.21 -40.43 7.16
CA PRO A 357 -0.59 -39.76 8.18
C PRO A 357 -0.52 -38.25 7.98
N ARG A 358 -1.65 -37.54 8.21
CA ARG A 358 -1.66 -36.06 8.29
C ARG A 358 -0.55 -35.68 9.24
N ALA A 359 0.53 -35.07 8.74
CA ALA A 359 1.77 -34.90 9.48
C ALA A 359 1.50 -34.32 10.88
N SER A 360 1.47 -35.18 11.90
CA SER A 360 1.51 -34.78 13.29
C SER A 360 2.92 -34.27 13.50
N THR A 361 3.10 -32.94 13.48
CA THR A 361 4.40 -32.31 13.39
C THR A 361 5.32 -32.75 14.55
N PRO A 362 6.36 -33.57 14.33
CA PRO A 362 7.46 -33.63 15.29
C PRO A 362 8.09 -32.24 15.36
N ARG A 363 8.61 -31.86 16.54
CA ARG A 363 9.27 -30.57 16.83
C ARG A 363 10.39 -30.28 15.81
N LYS A 364 10.06 -29.72 14.65
CA LYS A 364 11.01 -29.31 13.63
C LYS A 364 11.26 -27.80 13.73
N PHE A 365 12.49 -27.40 13.45
CA PHE A 365 12.98 -26.03 13.51
C PHE A 365 12.08 -25.08 12.71
N ARG A 366 11.61 -23.99 13.33
CA ARG A 366 10.73 -23.00 12.71
C ARG A 366 11.53 -22.08 11.82
N MET A 367 11.23 -22.06 10.53
CA MET A 367 11.98 -21.23 9.58
C MET A 367 11.74 -19.73 9.82
N SER A 368 10.61 -19.34 10.42
CA SER A 368 10.37 -17.96 10.85
C SER A 368 11.41 -17.47 11.86
N PHE A 369 11.97 -18.38 12.69
CA PHE A 369 13.04 -18.06 13.62
C PHE A 369 14.39 -17.92 12.93
N ALA A 370 14.65 -18.67 11.85
CA ALA A 370 15.90 -18.55 11.07
C ALA A 370 16.10 -17.12 10.54
N GLY A 371 15.02 -16.49 10.06
CA GLY A 371 15.04 -15.09 9.59
C GLY A 371 15.30 -14.06 10.69
N PHE A 372 15.20 -14.43 11.97
CA PHE A 372 15.53 -13.59 13.12
C PHE A 372 16.90 -13.93 13.73
N LEU A 373 17.20 -15.22 13.84
CA LEU A 373 18.41 -15.73 14.47
C LEU A 373 19.66 -15.36 13.66
N ALA A 374 19.59 -15.41 12.34
CA ALA A 374 20.74 -15.10 11.49
C ALA A 374 21.18 -13.63 11.60
N PRO A 375 20.30 -12.62 11.50
CA PRO A 375 20.66 -11.23 11.78
C PRO A 375 21.17 -11.00 13.21
N VAL A 376 20.53 -11.63 14.22
CA VAL A 376 20.95 -11.47 15.62
C VAL A 376 22.33 -12.06 15.87
N ALA A 377 22.59 -13.26 15.35
CA ALA A 377 23.90 -13.90 15.43
C ALA A 377 24.97 -13.05 14.72
N TRP A 378 24.64 -12.46 13.57
CA TRP A 378 25.55 -11.56 12.86
C TRP A 378 25.85 -10.29 13.65
N VAL A 379 24.84 -9.66 14.26
CA VAL A 379 25.03 -8.50 15.15
C VAL A 379 25.92 -8.86 16.33
N LEU A 380 25.67 -10.00 16.99
CA LEU A 380 26.48 -10.44 18.13
C LEU A 380 27.94 -10.69 17.71
N LEU A 381 28.16 -11.31 16.55
CA LEU A 381 29.49 -11.65 16.07
C LEU A 381 30.26 -10.40 15.64
N CYS A 382 29.65 -9.52 14.83
CA CYS A 382 30.31 -8.34 14.30
C CYS A 382 30.38 -7.21 15.32
N PHE A 383 29.26 -6.79 15.90
CA PHE A 383 29.24 -5.70 16.87
C PHE A 383 29.74 -6.16 18.24
N GLY A 384 29.20 -7.26 18.77
CA GLY A 384 29.61 -7.79 20.07
C GLY A 384 31.09 -8.20 20.09
N GLY A 385 31.54 -8.94 19.07
CA GLY A 385 32.95 -9.29 18.92
C GLY A 385 33.86 -8.05 18.86
N SER A 386 33.52 -7.08 18.01
CA SER A 386 34.32 -5.85 17.90
C SER A 386 34.36 -5.00 19.16
N ALA A 387 33.26 -4.94 19.92
CA ALA A 387 33.18 -4.19 21.17
C ALA A 387 34.05 -4.85 22.25
N VAL A 388 34.00 -6.19 22.35
CA VAL A 388 34.85 -6.94 23.29
C VAL A 388 36.32 -6.79 22.92
N THR A 389 36.68 -6.99 21.65
CA THR A 389 38.07 -6.85 21.22
C THR A 389 38.56 -5.41 21.39
N GLY A 390 37.77 -4.40 21.03
CA GLY A 390 38.12 -3.00 21.21
C GLY A 390 38.28 -2.60 22.69
N ALA A 391 37.47 -3.17 23.59
CA ALA A 391 37.63 -2.95 25.03
C ALA A 391 38.91 -3.57 25.59
N ILE A 392 39.33 -4.72 25.06
CA ILE A 392 40.56 -5.41 25.48
C ILE A 392 41.81 -4.73 24.93
N THR A 393 41.79 -4.28 23.66
CA THR A 393 42.97 -3.72 22.99
C THR A 393 43.07 -2.20 23.11
N GLY A 394 42.01 -1.51 23.55
CA GLY A 394 41.93 -0.05 23.58
C GLY A 394 41.77 0.61 22.21
N ASP A 395 41.66 -0.17 21.12
CA ASP A 395 41.52 0.37 19.77
C ASP A 395 40.06 0.63 19.41
N THR A 396 39.69 1.91 19.43
CA THR A 396 38.34 2.39 19.06
C THR A 396 37.99 2.15 17.58
N ARG A 397 38.96 1.91 16.70
CA ARG A 397 38.72 1.61 15.28
C ARG A 397 38.03 0.28 15.07
N LEU A 398 38.31 -0.71 15.93
CA LEU A 398 37.70 -2.04 15.85
C LEU A 398 36.17 -1.96 16.03
N LEU A 399 35.72 -1.13 16.98
CA LEU A 399 34.29 -0.90 17.20
C LEU A 399 33.62 -0.26 15.97
N GLY A 400 34.31 0.68 15.30
CA GLY A 400 33.86 1.25 14.03
C GLY A 400 33.70 0.21 12.92
N ILE A 401 34.67 -0.70 12.77
CA ILE A 401 34.63 -1.80 11.79
C ILE A 401 33.46 -2.76 12.08
N GLY A 402 33.24 -3.12 13.35
CA GLY A 402 32.15 -4.01 13.72
C GLY A 402 30.76 -3.39 13.52
N VAL A 403 30.59 -2.09 13.81
CA VAL A 403 29.36 -1.35 13.46
C VAL A 403 29.14 -1.37 11.95
N PHE A 404 30.19 -1.11 11.16
CA PHE A 404 30.11 -1.12 9.70
C PHE A 404 29.70 -2.50 9.14
N LEU A 405 30.36 -3.58 9.57
CA LEU A 405 30.03 -4.95 9.15
C LEU A 405 28.62 -5.37 9.57
N THR A 406 28.16 -4.91 10.73
CA THR A 406 26.79 -5.15 11.20
C THR A 406 25.77 -4.44 10.30
N ALA A 407 26.01 -3.16 9.99
CA ALA A 407 25.14 -2.38 9.12
C ALA A 407 25.07 -2.96 7.69
N LEU A 408 26.18 -3.53 7.20
CA LEU A 408 26.27 -4.13 5.87
C LEU A 408 25.58 -5.51 5.80
N GLY A 409 25.76 -6.36 6.81
CA GLY A 409 25.30 -7.75 6.78
C GLY A 409 23.87 -8.00 7.24
N VAL A 410 23.32 -7.16 8.13
CA VAL A 410 21.93 -7.33 8.61
C VAL A 410 20.88 -7.24 7.49
N PRO A 411 20.93 -6.26 6.56
CA PRO A 411 19.93 -6.15 5.51
C PRO A 411 19.81 -7.40 4.62
N PRO A 412 20.88 -7.99 4.04
CA PRO A 412 20.76 -9.20 3.23
C PRO A 412 20.31 -10.43 4.04
N LEU A 413 20.71 -10.54 5.31
CA LEU A 413 20.30 -11.66 6.17
C LEU A 413 18.80 -11.64 6.49
N LEU A 414 18.17 -10.46 6.53
CA LEU A 414 16.70 -10.34 6.65
C LEU A 414 15.96 -10.86 5.40
N TRP A 415 16.65 -11.01 4.26
CA TRP A 415 16.10 -11.51 3.00
C TRP A 415 16.58 -12.93 2.62
N VAL A 416 17.38 -13.60 3.45
CA VAL A 416 17.95 -14.94 3.15
C VAL A 416 16.89 -15.95 2.73
N LEU A 417 15.70 -15.89 3.35
CA LEU A 417 14.62 -16.81 3.01
C LEU A 417 14.10 -16.64 1.58
N ARG A 418 14.27 -15.46 0.96
CA ARG A 418 13.87 -15.20 -0.44
C ARG A 418 14.78 -15.84 -1.47
N VAL A 419 15.98 -16.27 -1.09
CA VAL A 419 16.87 -17.02 -1.99
C VAL A 419 16.28 -18.39 -2.29
N PHE A 420 15.43 -18.93 -1.40
CA PHE A 420 14.84 -20.23 -1.57
C PHE A 420 13.62 -20.21 -2.52
N PRO A 421 13.42 -21.31 -3.28
CA PRO A 421 12.31 -21.39 -4.20
C PRO A 421 10.95 -21.25 -3.52
N ARG A 422 9.97 -20.68 -4.24
CA ARG A 422 8.62 -20.39 -3.71
C ARG A 422 7.93 -21.65 -3.17
N SER A 423 8.06 -22.79 -3.86
CA SER A 423 7.58 -24.10 -3.39
C SER A 423 8.09 -24.46 -1.99
N THR A 424 9.39 -24.27 -1.74
CA THR A 424 10.03 -24.54 -0.45
C THR A 424 9.55 -23.58 0.63
N ARG A 425 9.42 -22.29 0.31
CA ARG A 425 8.92 -21.27 1.23
C ARG A 425 7.48 -21.55 1.67
N VAL A 426 6.62 -21.96 0.75
CA VAL A 426 5.24 -22.37 1.05
C VAL A 426 5.23 -23.61 1.95
N GLY A 427 6.07 -24.60 1.68
CA GLY A 427 6.20 -25.76 2.56
C GLY A 427 6.69 -25.41 3.98
N TRP A 428 7.56 -24.41 4.12
CA TRP A 428 7.96 -23.88 5.44
C TRP A 428 6.87 -23.09 6.12
N LEU A 429 6.12 -22.29 5.36
CA LEU A 429 4.98 -21.54 5.83
C LEU A 429 3.88 -22.46 6.39
N ALA A 430 3.55 -23.54 5.67
CA ALA A 430 2.58 -24.53 6.12
C ALA A 430 2.98 -25.16 7.47
N LYS A 431 4.28 -25.37 7.70
CA LYS A 431 4.83 -25.87 8.97
C LYS A 431 4.69 -24.90 10.14
N GLU A 432 4.39 -23.62 9.91
CA GLU A 432 4.10 -22.68 11.00
C GLU A 432 2.76 -22.98 11.68
N PHE A 433 1.82 -23.62 10.97
CA PHE A 433 0.49 -24.01 11.47
C PHE A 433 0.53 -25.32 12.27
N THR A 434 1.29 -25.28 13.37
CA THR A 434 1.62 -26.42 14.27
C THR A 434 0.48 -26.92 15.15
N GLY A 435 -0.75 -26.44 14.96
CA GLY A 435 -1.90 -26.76 15.82
C GLY A 435 -1.98 -25.94 17.13
N LYS A 436 -1.03 -25.05 17.41
CA LYS A 436 -1.08 -24.06 18.51
C LYS A 436 -2.29 -23.13 18.40
N THR A 437 -2.78 -22.61 19.53
CA THR A 437 -3.93 -21.69 19.59
C THR A 437 -3.72 -20.38 18.80
N SER A 438 -2.48 -19.91 18.70
CA SER A 438 -2.12 -18.75 17.89
C SER A 438 -0.74 -18.90 17.25
N VAL A 439 -0.61 -18.42 16.01
CA VAL A 439 0.64 -18.42 15.24
C VAL A 439 0.86 -17.02 14.68
N SER A 440 2.09 -16.50 14.81
CA SER A 440 2.49 -15.21 14.25
C SER A 440 3.81 -15.31 13.48
N PHE A 441 3.88 -14.66 12.33
CA PHE A 441 5.08 -14.56 11.48
C PHE A 441 4.98 -13.37 10.51
N PHE A 442 6.10 -12.96 9.92
CA PHE A 442 6.14 -11.86 8.96
C PHE A 442 5.83 -12.36 7.55
N THR A 443 4.82 -11.79 6.88
CA THR A 443 4.43 -12.22 5.52
C THR A 443 5.52 -11.99 4.49
N GLY A 444 6.32 -10.93 4.66
CA GLY A 444 7.41 -10.57 3.77
C GLY A 444 8.53 -11.62 3.67
N GLN A 445 8.67 -12.47 4.69
CA GLN A 445 9.68 -13.54 4.75
C GLN A 445 9.38 -14.66 3.73
N PHE A 446 8.10 -14.97 3.53
CA PHE A 446 7.66 -16.08 2.67
C PHE A 446 7.31 -15.63 1.25
N ASP A 447 7.04 -14.33 1.04
CA ASP A 447 6.72 -13.76 -0.28
C ASP A 447 5.50 -14.43 -0.96
N VAL A 448 4.59 -14.91 -0.12
CA VAL A 448 3.30 -15.47 -0.52
C VAL A 448 2.25 -14.36 -0.40
N SER A 449 1.29 -14.34 -1.30
CA SER A 449 0.22 -13.35 -1.24
C SER A 449 -0.61 -13.51 0.04
N PRO A 450 -1.24 -12.43 0.53
CA PRO A 450 -2.10 -12.50 1.71
C PRO A 450 -3.28 -13.47 1.52
N GLU A 451 -3.77 -13.62 0.28
CA GLU A 451 -4.92 -14.47 -0.01
C GLU A 451 -4.57 -15.95 0.00
N LEU A 452 -3.48 -16.35 -0.67
CA LEU A 452 -2.96 -17.71 -0.58
C LEU A 452 -2.62 -18.09 0.86
N LEU A 453 -2.06 -17.13 1.61
CA LEU A 453 -1.76 -17.33 3.01
C LEU A 453 -3.01 -17.64 3.85
N ARG A 454 -4.11 -16.93 3.61
CA ARG A 454 -5.39 -17.18 4.30
C ARG A 454 -5.97 -18.54 3.91
N GLN A 455 -5.91 -18.92 2.64
CA GLN A 455 -6.41 -20.22 2.19
C GLN A 455 -5.62 -21.37 2.83
N ILE A 456 -4.28 -21.26 2.87
CA ILE A 456 -3.40 -22.22 3.55
C ILE A 456 -3.72 -22.26 5.06
N ALA A 457 -3.84 -21.10 5.71
CA ALA A 457 -4.20 -21.02 7.13
C ALA A 457 -5.56 -21.70 7.40
N GLY A 458 -6.56 -21.42 6.57
CA GLY A 458 -7.90 -22.01 6.65
C GLY A 458 -7.89 -23.53 6.50
N TYR A 459 -7.09 -24.06 5.58
CA TYR A 459 -6.89 -25.50 5.43
C TYR A 459 -6.34 -26.17 6.70
N HIS A 460 -5.52 -25.44 7.48
CA HIS A 460 -5.02 -25.89 8.78
C HIS A 460 -5.96 -25.55 9.96
N GLY A 461 -7.17 -25.01 9.70
CA GLY A 461 -8.16 -24.65 10.73
C GLY A 461 -7.87 -23.34 11.46
N TYR A 462 -7.06 -22.46 10.87
CA TYR A 462 -6.73 -21.16 11.44
C TYR A 462 -7.52 -20.03 10.79
N VAL A 463 -7.93 -19.06 11.61
CA VAL A 463 -8.62 -17.84 11.20
C VAL A 463 -7.72 -16.63 11.45
N PHE A 464 -7.77 -15.66 10.54
CA PHE A 464 -7.02 -14.42 10.67
C PHE A 464 -7.51 -13.62 11.90
N ARG A 465 -6.58 -13.21 12.77
CA ARG A 465 -6.89 -12.38 13.95
C ARG A 465 -6.46 -10.94 13.78
N SER A 466 -5.20 -10.72 13.40
CA SER A 466 -4.65 -9.36 13.34
C SER A 466 -3.44 -9.27 12.42
N GLN A 467 -3.16 -8.06 11.95
CA GLN A 467 -1.93 -7.71 11.27
C GLN A 467 -1.33 -6.44 11.85
N THR A 468 0.00 -6.41 11.97
CA THR A 468 0.77 -5.26 12.46
C THR A 468 1.87 -4.94 11.47
N ARG A 469 1.86 -3.72 10.92
CA ARG A 469 2.88 -3.28 9.97
C ARG A 469 4.06 -2.68 10.73
N THR A 470 5.25 -3.24 10.56
CA THR A 470 6.50 -2.69 11.10
C THR A 470 7.29 -2.02 9.98
N ARG A 471 7.97 -0.91 10.28
CA ARG A 471 8.83 -0.21 9.31
C ARG A 471 10.05 -1.04 8.90
N ALA A 472 10.50 -1.96 9.75
CA ALA A 472 11.73 -2.72 9.57
C ALA A 472 11.54 -4.09 8.88
N GLN A 473 10.46 -4.82 9.15
CA GLN A 473 10.32 -6.23 8.75
C GLN A 473 9.01 -6.53 7.97
N GLY A 474 8.23 -5.49 7.66
CA GLY A 474 6.99 -5.61 6.89
C GLY A 474 5.78 -5.95 7.75
N THR A 475 4.84 -6.73 7.21
CA THR A 475 3.57 -7.02 7.88
C THR A 475 3.69 -8.30 8.72
N LEU A 476 3.63 -8.17 10.04
CA LEU A 476 3.43 -9.28 10.96
C LEU A 476 1.95 -9.67 10.91
N VAL A 477 1.65 -10.94 10.68
CA VAL A 477 0.27 -11.46 10.72
C VAL A 477 0.12 -12.47 11.84
N THR A 478 -1.04 -12.46 12.46
CA THR A 478 -1.41 -13.36 13.55
C THR A 478 -2.67 -14.12 13.17
N TYR A 479 -2.59 -15.44 13.24
CA TYR A 479 -3.68 -16.38 13.01
C TYR A 479 -4.00 -17.12 14.32
N VAL A 480 -5.27 -17.43 14.55
CA VAL A 480 -5.75 -18.18 15.71
C VAL A 480 -6.59 -19.37 15.30
N ARG A 481 -6.53 -20.43 16.09
CA ARG A 481 -7.36 -21.62 15.94
C ARG A 481 -8.40 -21.62 17.04
N TYR A 482 -9.68 -21.53 16.67
CA TYR A 482 -10.78 -21.72 17.61
C TYR A 482 -10.85 -23.21 17.96
N ARG A 483 -11.04 -23.50 19.25
CA ARG A 483 -11.18 -24.87 19.73
C ARG A 483 -12.59 -25.37 19.47
#